data_AF-A0A7J4V6E4-F1
#
_entry.id   AF-A0A7J4V6E4-F1
#
_cell.length_a   1.000
_cell.length_b   1.000
_cell.length_c   1.000
_cell.angle_alpha   90.00
_cell.angle_beta   90.00
_cell.angle_gamma   90.00
#
_symmetry.space_group_name_H-M   'P 1'
#
loop_
_entity.id
_entity.type
_entity.pdbx_description
1 polymer ?
#
loop_
_entity_poly.entity_id
_entity_poly.type
_entity_poly.pdbx_seq_one_letter_code
_entity_poly.pdbx_strand_id
1 'polypeptide(L)'
;IEIVEDGEALVAAVKSYHDKNQWNPAKSLIITDKDMPGYNGLEAIGYIRKFDAETPIVLVTANLIHDEAKQVGATGLLPKPYAGAAALKQMLETYRPEVLRQ
;
A
#
# COMPACT_ATOMS: atom_id res chain seq x y z
N ILE A 1 5.42 -11.86 -2.95
CA ILE A 1 5.51 -10.39 -3.12
C ILE A 1 5.31 -10.14 -4.60
N GLU A 2 4.26 -9.42 -4.96
CA GLU A 2 4.02 -8.97 -6.33
C GLU A 2 4.44 -7.51 -6.44
N ILE A 3 5.13 -7.15 -7.52
CA ILE A 3 5.59 -5.79 -7.78
C ILE A 3 4.97 -5.37 -9.11
N VAL A 4 4.34 -4.21 -9.11
CA VAL A 4 3.69 -3.60 -10.28
C VAL A 4 4.28 -2.22 -10.53
N GLU A 5 4.21 -1.74 -11.77
CA GLU A 5 4.92 -0.53 -12.21
C GLU A 5 4.06 0.74 -12.17
N ASP A 6 2.73 0.60 -12.07
CA ASP A 6 1.79 1.72 -12.08
C ASP A 6 0.56 1.47 -11.18
N GLY A 7 -0.24 2.52 -10.97
CA GLY A 7 -1.43 2.48 -10.12
C GLY A 7 -2.59 1.66 -10.70
N GLU A 8 -2.75 1.57 -12.02
CA GLU A 8 -3.81 0.77 -12.64
C GLU A 8 -3.55 -0.73 -12.43
N ALA A 9 -2.32 -1.16 -12.69
CA ALA A 9 -1.83 -2.49 -12.42
C ALA A 9 -1.97 -2.86 -10.94
N LEU A 10 -1.74 -1.92 -10.03
CA LEU A 10 -1.96 -2.13 -8.60
C LEU A 10 -3.43 -2.43 -8.29
N VAL A 11 -4.36 -1.60 -8.77
CA VAL A 11 -5.80 -1.83 -8.53
C VAL A 11 -6.23 -3.17 -9.15
N ALA A 12 -5.79 -3.46 -10.37
CA ALA A 12 -6.12 -4.70 -11.08
C ALA A 12 -5.59 -5.94 -10.35
N ALA A 13 -4.36 -5.90 -9.82
CA ALA A 13 -3.76 -6.99 -9.06
C ALA A 13 -4.56 -7.27 -7.78
N VAL A 14 -4.82 -6.24 -6.96
CA VAL A 14 -5.60 -6.38 -5.71
C VAL A 14 -7.01 -6.90 -6.01
N LYS A 15 -7.67 -6.36 -7.03
CA LYS A 15 -8.99 -6.82 -7.46
C LYS A 15 -8.97 -8.28 -7.93
N SER A 16 -7.99 -8.68 -8.73
CA SER A 16 -7.81 -10.07 -9.18
C SER A 16 -7.66 -11.03 -8.00
N TYR A 17 -6.94 -10.64 -6.94
CA TYR A 17 -6.81 -11.47 -5.74
C TYR A 17 -8.12 -11.59 -4.95
N HIS A 18 -8.87 -10.49 -4.83
CA HIS A 18 -10.21 -10.50 -4.24
C HIS A 18 -11.18 -11.39 -5.03
N ASP A 19 -11.25 -11.19 -6.36
CA ASP A 19 -12.13 -11.94 -7.26
C ASP A 19 -11.83 -13.46 -7.23
N LYS A 20 -10.57 -13.84 -7.01
CA LYS A 20 -10.13 -15.25 -6.86
C LYS A 20 -10.28 -15.80 -5.43
N ASN A 21 -10.79 -15.00 -4.49
CA ASN A 21 -10.90 -15.34 -3.07
C ASN A 21 -9.56 -15.74 -2.41
N GLN A 22 -8.46 -15.24 -2.96
CA GLN A 22 -7.08 -15.50 -2.48
C GLN A 22 -6.55 -14.36 -1.61
N TRP A 23 -7.34 -13.30 -1.46
CA TRP A 23 -6.99 -12.15 -0.65
C TRP A 23 -7.44 -12.33 0.79
N ASN A 24 -6.52 -12.13 1.74
CA ASN A 24 -6.83 -12.08 3.15
C ASN A 24 -6.34 -10.74 3.70
N PRO A 25 -7.22 -9.76 3.96
CA PRO A 25 -6.83 -8.44 4.45
C PRO A 25 -5.97 -8.48 5.72
N ALA A 26 -6.26 -9.42 6.64
CA ALA A 26 -5.48 -9.60 7.87
C ALA A 26 -4.06 -10.15 7.61
N LYS A 27 -3.80 -10.70 6.41
CA LYS A 27 -2.50 -11.24 5.99
C LYS A 27 -1.86 -10.50 4.81
N SER A 28 -2.52 -9.48 4.26
CA SER A 28 -2.01 -8.66 3.16
C SER A 28 -1.46 -7.30 3.65
N LEU A 29 -0.58 -6.70 2.85
CA LEU A 29 -0.07 -5.34 3.02
C LEU A 29 0.17 -4.77 1.64
N ILE A 30 -0.33 -3.56 1.39
CA ILE A 30 -0.10 -2.84 0.14
C ILE A 30 0.86 -1.70 0.42
N ILE A 31 1.89 -1.57 -0.41
CA ILE A 31 2.84 -0.47 -0.38
C ILE A 31 2.82 0.15 -1.78
N THR A 32 2.57 1.46 -1.87
CA THR A 32 2.49 2.16 -3.15
C THR A 32 3.20 3.50 -3.09
N ASP A 33 3.80 3.91 -4.21
CA ASP A 33 4.43 5.21 -4.37
C ASP A 33 3.38 6.25 -4.73
N LYS A 34 3.48 7.45 -4.16
CA LYS A 34 2.65 8.59 -4.58
C LYS A 34 2.97 8.97 -6.03
N ASP A 35 4.25 9.12 -6.33
CA ASP A 35 4.72 9.66 -7.59
C ASP A 35 5.06 8.50 -8.55
N MET A 36 4.01 7.85 -9.08
CA MET A 36 4.12 6.86 -10.16
C MET A 36 3.83 7.52 -11.52
N PRO A 37 4.44 7.04 -12.62
CA PRO A 37 4.07 7.46 -13.97
C PRO A 37 2.61 7.09 -14.26
N GLY A 38 1.82 8.02 -14.79
CA GLY A 38 0.40 7.78 -15.10
C GLY A 38 -0.51 7.95 -13.89
N TYR A 39 -1.09 6.85 -13.39
CA TYR A 39 -2.08 6.84 -12.31
C TYR A 39 -1.42 7.09 -10.94
N ASN A 40 -1.86 8.12 -10.22
CA ASN A 40 -1.24 8.55 -8.96
C ASN A 40 -1.55 7.52 -7.83
N GLY A 41 -0.58 7.22 -6.97
CA GLY A 41 -0.78 6.28 -5.85
C GLY A 41 -1.95 6.64 -4.93
N LEU A 42 -2.25 7.94 -4.77
CA LEU A 42 -3.44 8.39 -4.02
C LEU A 42 -4.75 7.95 -4.68
N GLU A 43 -4.83 8.02 -6.01
CA GLU A 43 -6.02 7.58 -6.76
C GLU A 43 -6.19 6.08 -6.63
N ALA A 44 -5.11 5.31 -6.79
CA ALA A 44 -5.12 3.86 -6.63
C ALA A 44 -5.64 3.44 -5.25
N ILE A 45 -5.18 4.11 -4.18
CA ILE A 45 -5.69 3.89 -2.81
C ILE A 45 -7.21 4.13 -2.76
N GLY A 46 -7.67 5.26 -3.30
CA GLY A 46 -9.09 5.60 -3.33
C GLY A 46 -9.94 4.56 -4.07
N TYR A 47 -9.43 3.96 -5.16
CA TYR A 47 -10.12 2.88 -5.87
C TYR A 47 -10.13 1.57 -5.08
N ILE A 48 -9.00 1.18 -4.49
CA ILE A 48 -8.90 -0.03 -3.67
C ILE A 48 -9.89 0.04 -2.52
N ARG A 49 -9.99 1.19 -1.85
CA ARG A 49 -10.91 1.40 -0.73
C ARG A 49 -12.39 1.27 -1.06
N LYS A 50 -12.78 1.30 -2.34
CA LYS A 50 -14.17 1.04 -2.76
C LYS A 50 -14.58 -0.43 -2.61
N PHE A 51 -13.62 -1.35 -2.62
CA PHE A 51 -13.88 -2.80 -2.53
C PHE A 51 -13.04 -3.51 -1.45
N ASP A 52 -12.02 -2.85 -0.90
CA ASP A 52 -11.17 -3.34 0.18
C ASP A 52 -10.94 -2.26 1.24
N ALA A 53 -11.78 -2.27 2.27
CA ALA A 53 -11.71 -1.33 3.38
C ALA A 53 -10.69 -1.70 4.45
N GLU A 54 -10.28 -2.98 4.52
CA GLU A 54 -9.57 -3.52 5.68
C GLU A 54 -8.06 -3.61 5.48
N THR A 55 -7.59 -3.85 4.25
CA THR A 55 -6.16 -4.10 4.05
C THR A 55 -5.34 -2.86 4.39
N PRO A 56 -4.29 -2.96 5.22
CA PRO A 56 -3.38 -1.86 5.45
C PRO A 56 -2.73 -1.40 4.13
N ILE A 57 -2.82 -0.10 3.83
CA ILE A 57 -2.12 0.50 2.69
C ILE A 57 -1.16 1.57 3.19
N VAL A 58 0.11 1.45 2.83
CA VAL A 58 1.13 2.45 3.16
C VAL A 58 1.54 3.20 1.91
N LEU A 59 1.37 4.52 1.95
CA LEU A 59 1.79 5.41 0.88
C LEU A 59 3.23 5.84 1.11
N VAL A 60 4.02 5.75 0.06
CA VAL A 60 5.41 6.14 0.03
C VAL A 60 5.55 7.44 -0.74
N THR A 61 6.14 8.48 -0.14
CA THR A 61 6.14 9.83 -0.75
C THR A 61 7.36 10.64 -0.32
N ALA A 62 7.89 11.50 -1.19
CA ALA A 62 8.92 12.48 -0.80
C ALA A 62 8.36 13.69 -0.05
N ASN A 63 7.07 14.00 -0.24
CA ASN A 63 6.40 15.11 0.42
C ASN A 63 5.43 14.60 1.48
N LEU A 64 5.44 15.24 2.66
CA LEU A 64 4.57 14.91 3.78
C LEU A 64 3.15 15.47 3.55
N ILE A 65 2.35 14.78 2.75
CA ILE A 65 0.94 15.12 2.50
C ILE A 65 -0.03 14.31 3.38
N HIS A 66 0.15 14.44 4.70
CA HIS A 66 -0.56 13.62 5.69
C HIS A 66 -2.09 13.65 5.56
N ASP A 67 -2.65 14.83 5.34
CA ASP A 67 -4.10 14.99 5.25
C ASP A 67 -4.68 14.34 3.99
N GLU A 68 -4.05 14.51 2.83
CA GLU A 68 -4.49 13.91 1.56
C GLU A 68 -4.43 12.37 1.62
N ALA A 69 -3.33 11.81 2.11
CA ALA A 69 -3.17 10.37 2.23
C ALA A 69 -4.21 9.76 3.20
N LYS A 70 -4.49 10.45 4.31
CA LYS A 70 -5.51 10.02 5.26
C LYS A 70 -6.92 10.11 4.66
N GLN A 71 -7.20 11.15 3.89
CA GLN A 71 -8.50 11.34 3.22
C GLN A 71 -8.82 10.23 2.23
N VAL A 72 -7.83 9.73 1.50
CA VAL A 72 -8.03 8.60 0.56
C VAL A 72 -8.04 7.23 1.25
N GLY A 73 -7.74 7.16 2.54
CA GLY A 73 -7.79 5.92 3.33
C GLY A 73 -6.45 5.17 3.44
N ALA A 74 -5.31 5.87 3.28
CA ALA A 74 -4.02 5.31 3.61
C ALA A 74 -3.92 5.04 5.12
N THR A 75 -3.35 3.90 5.48
CA THR A 75 -3.12 3.48 6.86
C THR A 75 -1.82 4.06 7.42
N GLY A 76 -0.86 4.34 6.54
CA GLY A 76 0.46 4.82 6.91
C GLY A 76 1.13 5.63 5.82
N LEU A 77 2.13 6.39 6.24
CA LEU A 77 3.00 7.16 5.36
C LEU A 77 4.46 6.77 5.59
N LEU A 78 5.19 6.60 4.49
CA LEU A 78 6.63 6.39 4.51
C LEU A 78 7.31 7.53 3.74
N PRO A 79 8.01 8.44 4.43
CA PRO A 79 8.74 9.51 3.77
C PRO A 79 9.97 9.00 3.02
N LYS A 80 10.21 9.52 1.81
CA LYS A 80 11.48 9.36 1.08
C LYS A 80 12.52 10.37 1.60
N PRO A 81 13.81 10.02 1.62
CA PRO A 81 14.38 8.71 1.25
C PRO A 81 14.18 7.68 2.37
N TYR A 82 13.68 6.50 2.02
CA TYR A 82 13.62 5.36 2.92
C TYR A 82 14.73 4.37 2.54
N ALA A 83 15.58 4.03 3.49
CA ALA A 83 16.77 3.22 3.23
C ALA A 83 16.42 1.73 3.10
N GLY A 84 16.03 1.31 1.90
CA GLY A 84 15.97 -0.09 1.48
C GLY A 84 15.20 -1.02 2.44
N ALA A 85 15.78 -2.20 2.71
CA ALA A 85 15.15 -3.27 3.50
C ALA A 85 14.82 -2.87 4.96
N ALA A 86 15.52 -1.89 5.53
CA ALA A 86 15.27 -1.45 6.91
C ALA A 86 13.90 -0.76 7.05
N ALA A 87 13.52 0.05 6.06
CA ALA A 87 12.22 0.71 6.05
C ALA A 87 11.07 -0.31 5.88
N LEU A 88 11.26 -1.28 4.98
CA LEU A 88 10.30 -2.38 4.83
C LEU A 88 10.14 -3.15 6.15
N LYS A 89 11.25 -3.45 6.84
CA LYS A 89 11.22 -4.12 8.13
C LYS A 89 10.44 -3.31 9.16
N GLN A 90 10.71 -2.01 9.29
CA GLN A 90 9.98 -1.12 10.21
C GLN A 90 8.47 -1.08 9.91
N MET A 91 8.09 -1.07 8.63
CA MET A 91 6.68 -1.13 8.23
C MET A 91 6.04 -2.46 8.59
N LEU A 92 6.75 -3.57 8.40
CA LEU A 92 6.29 -4.88 8.86
C LEU A 92 6.18 -4.90 10.38
N GLU A 93 7.15 -4.37 11.14
CA GLU A 93 7.05 -4.26 12.61
C GLU A 93 5.83 -3.45 13.06
N THR A 94 5.52 -2.36 12.34
CA THR A 94 4.45 -1.42 12.71
C THR A 94 3.07 -1.95 12.35
N TYR A 95 2.90 -2.45 11.13
CA TYR A 95 1.60 -2.77 10.58
C TYR A 95 1.30 -4.27 10.57
N ARG A 96 2.33 -5.13 10.58
CA ARG A 96 2.23 -6.59 10.43
C ARG A 96 3.31 -7.35 11.22
N PRO A 97 3.45 -7.12 12.54
CA PRO A 97 4.58 -7.63 13.34
C PRO A 97 4.72 -9.15 13.32
N GLU A 98 3.64 -9.88 13.07
CA GLU A 98 3.63 -11.34 12.94
C GLU A 98 4.42 -11.88 11.74
N VAL A 99 4.66 -11.07 10.70
CA VAL A 99 5.48 -11.46 9.53
C VAL A 99 6.94 -11.66 9.92
N LEU A 100 7.41 -10.97 10.96
CA LEU A 100 8.82 -10.97 11.39
C LEU A 100 9.13 -12.00 12.47
N ARG A 101 8.12 -12.75 12.93
CA ARG A 101 8.25 -13.74 14.01
C ARG A 101 8.51 -15.17 13.50
N GLN A 102 8.93 -15.33 12.25
CA GLN A 102 9.27 -16.64 11.66
C GLN A 102 10.76 -16.95 11.81
#